data_AF-A0ABD0PRZ7-F1
#
_entry.id   AF-A0ABD0PRZ7-F1
#
_cell.length_a   1.000
_cell.length_b   1.000
_cell.length_c   1.000
_cell.angle_alpha   90.00
_cell.angle_beta   90.00
_cell.angle_gamma   90.00
#
_symmetry.space_group_name_H-M   'P 1'
#
loop_
_entity.id
_entity.type
_entity.pdbx_description
1 polymer ?
#
loop_
_entity_poly.entity_id
_entity_poly.type
_entity_poly.pdbx_seq_one_letter_code
_entity_poly.pdbx_strand_id
1 'polypeptide(L)'
;SNVTVNVFILDQNDNVPVILYPVSTNGSAEGVEEISRNANAGHLVTKIRAYDADIGYNGWLLFSLQEVSDHSLFGLDRYTGQIRTLRSFTETDEAQHKLLILVKDNGNVSLSATATVIVKVVEPKEAFAASDEKNAVKDEEESNVTYYLIITLGSVSVLFVISIIVLIVMQCSKSTDYSSKYLQDTNYDGTLCHSIQYRSGDKRYIIGSTIVPGSNGNTLVIPDRRRRESGE
;
A
#
# COMPACT_ATOMS: atom_id res chain seq x y z
N SER A 1 2.65 -3.55 54.39
CA SER A 1 1.34 -2.98 54.01
C SER A 1 1.49 -2.35 52.66
N ASN A 2 0.68 -2.75 51.67
CA ASN A 2 0.83 -2.29 50.30
C ASN A 2 -0.42 -1.49 49.93
N VAL A 3 -0.23 -0.36 49.25
CA VAL A 3 -1.31 0.49 48.75
C VAL A 3 -1.14 0.62 47.24
N THR A 4 -2.22 0.42 46.51
CA THR A 4 -2.25 0.64 45.06
C THR A 4 -2.75 2.04 44.78
N VAL A 5 -2.01 2.78 43.95
CA VAL A 5 -2.38 4.10 43.46
C VAL A 5 -2.66 3.98 41.97
N ASN A 6 -3.84 4.46 41.55
CA ASN A 6 -4.19 4.57 40.15
C ASN A 6 -3.95 6.00 39.68
N VAL A 7 -3.09 6.15 38.67
CA VAL A 7 -2.79 7.45 38.05
C VAL A 7 -3.38 7.46 36.66
N PHE A 8 -4.13 8.52 36.33
CA PHE A 8 -4.68 8.76 35.01
C PHE A 8 -4.06 10.02 34.42
N ILE A 9 -3.62 9.95 33.18
CA ILE A 9 -3.11 11.09 32.42
C ILE A 9 -4.24 11.54 31.49
N LEU A 10 -4.59 12.82 31.56
CA LEU A 10 -5.59 13.44 30.70
C LEU A 10 -4.90 14.24 29.61
N ASP A 11 -5.49 14.20 28.42
CA ASP A 11 -5.06 14.99 27.27
C ASP A 11 -5.32 16.49 27.51
N GLN A 12 -4.43 17.35 26.99
CA GLN A 12 -4.58 18.80 26.95
C GLN A 12 -4.37 19.25 25.51
N ASN A 13 -5.03 20.33 25.09
CA ASN A 13 -4.90 20.84 23.71
C ASN A 13 -3.61 21.66 23.56
N ASP A 14 -2.48 20.98 23.52
CA ASP A 14 -1.14 21.60 23.47
C ASP A 14 -0.42 21.40 22.13
N ASN A 15 -1.04 20.69 21.18
CA ASN A 15 -0.51 20.52 19.83
C ASN A 15 -1.21 21.44 18.84
N VAL A 16 -0.44 22.10 17.98
CA VAL A 16 -0.99 22.93 16.91
C VAL A 16 -1.25 22.06 15.67
N PRO A 17 -2.35 22.30 14.92
CA PRO A 17 -2.60 21.61 13.66
C PRO A 17 -1.42 21.77 12.69
N VAL A 18 -0.97 20.66 12.09
CA VAL A 18 0.11 20.63 11.11
C VAL A 18 -0.46 20.38 9.72
N ILE A 19 -0.18 21.29 8.78
CA ILE A 19 -0.57 21.12 7.37
C ILE A 19 0.34 20.07 6.72
N LEU A 20 -0.28 19.02 6.18
CA LEU A 20 0.38 17.97 5.39
C LEU A 20 0.28 18.25 3.88
N TYR A 21 -0.78 18.94 3.47
CA TYR A 21 -0.99 19.36 2.09
C TYR A 21 -1.94 20.57 2.02
N PRO A 22 -1.65 21.59 1.20
CA PRO A 22 -0.46 21.71 0.35
C PRO A 22 0.79 22.08 1.17
N VAL A 23 1.96 21.61 0.72
CA VAL A 23 3.27 22.00 1.25
C VAL A 23 4.22 22.19 0.07
N SER A 24 4.87 23.34 0.00
CA SER A 24 5.81 23.67 -1.07
C SER A 24 7.23 23.15 -0.77
N THR A 25 8.15 23.27 -1.73
CA THR A 25 9.54 22.79 -1.57
C THR A 25 10.31 23.47 -0.45
N ASN A 26 9.90 24.68 -0.03
CA ASN A 26 10.52 25.40 1.08
C ASN A 26 9.88 25.05 2.44
N GLY A 27 8.89 24.14 2.48
CA GLY A 27 8.17 23.75 3.68
C GLY A 27 7.02 24.67 4.08
N SER A 28 6.73 25.72 3.31
CA SER A 28 5.55 26.56 3.53
C SER A 28 4.26 25.80 3.19
N ALA A 29 3.18 26.08 3.92
CA ALA A 29 1.85 25.52 3.67
C ALA A 29 1.18 26.20 2.46
N GLU A 30 1.85 26.22 1.32
CA GLU A 30 1.39 26.86 0.10
C GLU A 30 1.44 25.88 -1.07
N GLY A 31 0.43 25.93 -1.93
CA GLY A 31 0.34 25.06 -3.10
C GLY A 31 -0.27 25.77 -4.30
N VAL A 32 0.08 25.27 -5.49
CA VAL A 32 -0.52 25.70 -6.75
C VAL A 32 -1.28 24.53 -7.33
N GLU A 33 -2.54 24.76 -7.70
CA GLU A 33 -3.41 23.77 -8.32
C GLU A 33 -3.86 24.28 -9.68
N GLU A 34 -3.72 23.46 -10.71
CA GLU A 34 -4.18 23.81 -12.06
C GLU A 34 -5.50 23.10 -12.36
N ILE A 35 -6.50 23.87 -12.79
CA ILE A 35 -7.81 23.35 -13.18
C ILE A 35 -8.18 23.88 -14.56
N SER A 36 -8.91 23.08 -15.34
CA SER A 36 -9.38 23.52 -16.66
C SER A 36 -10.48 24.56 -16.53
N ARG A 37 -10.50 25.58 -17.41
CA ARG A 37 -11.61 26.54 -17.52
C ARG A 37 -12.95 25.84 -17.79
N ASN A 38 -12.95 24.70 -18.46
CA ASN A 38 -14.16 23.91 -18.72
C ASN A 38 -14.61 23.08 -17.50
N ALA A 39 -14.02 23.26 -16.32
CA ALA A 39 -14.45 22.60 -15.11
C ALA A 39 -15.88 22.99 -14.76
N ASN A 40 -16.74 21.99 -14.63
CA ASN A 40 -18.13 22.16 -14.24
C ASN A 40 -18.26 22.47 -12.74
N ALA A 41 -19.45 22.93 -12.33
CA ALA A 41 -19.82 23.02 -10.91
C ALA A 41 -19.64 21.67 -10.20
N GLY A 42 -19.14 21.71 -8.97
CA GLY A 42 -18.86 20.54 -8.13
C GLY A 42 -17.53 19.84 -8.41
N HIS A 43 -16.72 20.34 -9.36
CA HIS A 43 -15.39 19.79 -9.65
C HIS A 43 -14.49 19.87 -8.41
N LEU A 44 -13.80 18.76 -8.09
CA LEU A 44 -12.84 18.73 -6.99
C LEU A 44 -11.55 19.40 -7.43
N VAL A 45 -11.27 20.57 -6.87
CA VAL A 45 -10.04 21.32 -7.13
C VAL A 45 -8.88 20.65 -6.38
N THR A 46 -9.01 20.55 -5.06
CA THR A 46 -8.00 19.94 -4.21
C THR A 46 -8.55 19.59 -2.84
N LYS A 47 -7.72 19.02 -1.96
CA LYS A 47 -8.07 18.71 -0.57
C LYS A 47 -6.97 19.15 0.38
N ILE A 48 -7.31 20.01 1.34
CA ILE A 48 -6.42 20.36 2.44
C ILE A 48 -6.29 19.16 3.36
N ARG A 49 -5.05 18.78 3.67
CA ARG A 49 -4.74 17.71 4.62
C ARG A 49 -3.99 18.31 5.78
N ALA A 50 -4.46 18.04 6.98
CA ALA A 50 -3.82 18.46 8.21
C ALA A 50 -3.92 17.35 9.26
N TYR A 51 -3.05 17.42 10.26
CA TYR A 51 -2.96 16.47 11.36
C TYR A 51 -2.77 17.22 12.67
N ASP A 52 -3.43 16.75 13.71
CA ASP A 52 -3.24 17.21 15.09
C ASP A 52 -2.89 16.00 15.96
N ALA A 53 -1.96 16.17 16.88
CA ALA A 53 -1.48 15.09 17.74
C ALA A 53 -2.32 14.92 19.02
N ASP A 54 -3.21 15.87 19.32
CA ASP A 54 -4.10 15.80 20.47
C ASP A 54 -5.17 14.71 20.32
N ILE A 55 -5.69 14.22 21.45
CA ILE A 55 -6.58 13.06 21.47
C ILE A 55 -8.05 13.48 21.43
N GLY A 56 -8.83 12.82 20.56
CA GLY A 56 -10.28 12.95 20.56
C GLY A 56 -10.74 14.32 20.08
N TYR A 57 -11.50 15.04 20.91
CA TYR A 57 -12.11 16.33 20.53
C TYR A 57 -11.06 17.42 20.32
N ASN A 58 -9.96 17.41 21.08
CA ASN A 58 -8.88 18.38 20.95
C ASN A 58 -8.27 18.30 19.54
N GLY A 59 -7.90 17.10 19.07
CA GLY A 59 -7.36 16.91 17.72
C GLY A 59 -8.38 16.90 16.56
N TRP A 60 -9.66 17.25 16.79
CA TRP A 60 -10.65 17.32 15.71
C TRP A 60 -10.58 18.63 14.94
N LEU A 61 -10.27 18.51 13.65
CA LEU A 61 -10.01 19.65 12.78
C LEU A 61 -11.26 20.14 12.05
N LEU A 62 -11.39 21.46 11.99
CA LEU A 62 -12.35 22.18 11.18
C LEU A 62 -11.62 23.07 10.17
N PHE A 63 -12.15 23.10 8.96
CA PHE A 63 -11.62 23.87 7.84
C PHE A 63 -12.54 25.05 7.54
N SER A 64 -11.97 26.23 7.34
CA SER A 64 -12.71 27.43 6.99
C SER A 64 -11.94 28.29 5.99
N LEU A 65 -12.67 28.96 5.13
CA LEU A 65 -12.10 29.78 4.08
C LEU A 65 -12.09 31.24 4.56
N GLN A 66 -10.89 31.77 4.79
CA GLN A 66 -10.69 33.07 5.44
C GLN A 66 -10.59 34.20 4.41
N GLU A 67 -9.88 33.97 3.32
CA GLU A 67 -9.80 34.90 2.19
C GLU A 67 -10.04 34.14 0.88
N VAL A 68 -10.80 34.76 -0.02
CA VAL A 68 -11.10 34.24 -1.35
C VAL A 68 -11.09 35.38 -2.35
N SER A 69 -10.62 35.13 -3.57
CA SER A 69 -10.82 36.07 -4.67
C SER A 69 -12.30 36.25 -5.02
N ASP A 70 -13.07 35.15 -5.12
CA ASP A 70 -14.51 35.17 -5.41
C ASP A 70 -15.25 34.08 -4.60
N HIS A 71 -16.15 34.49 -3.71
CA HIS A 71 -16.95 33.60 -2.86
C HIS A 71 -17.97 32.77 -3.64
N SER A 72 -18.28 33.15 -4.89
CA SER A 72 -19.22 32.42 -5.75
C SER A 72 -18.56 31.26 -6.51
N LEU A 73 -17.22 31.21 -6.55
CA LEU A 73 -16.48 30.23 -7.36
C LEU A 73 -16.07 28.99 -6.58
N PHE A 74 -15.63 29.13 -5.32
CA PHE A 74 -15.04 28.04 -4.56
C PHE A 74 -15.76 27.80 -3.24
N GLY A 75 -16.06 26.52 -2.98
CA GLY A 75 -16.58 26.03 -1.72
C GLY A 75 -15.55 25.15 -1.01
N LEU A 76 -15.50 25.24 0.31
CA LEU A 76 -14.68 24.40 1.18
C LEU A 76 -15.59 23.58 2.10
N ASP A 77 -15.45 22.26 2.05
CA ASP A 77 -16.12 21.40 3.00
C ASP A 77 -15.41 21.45 4.36
N ARG A 78 -16.15 21.88 5.38
CA ARG A 78 -15.62 22.19 6.71
C ARG A 78 -15.06 20.99 7.49
N TYR A 79 -15.38 19.77 7.10
CA TYR A 79 -14.98 18.55 7.83
C TYR A 79 -13.96 17.72 7.05
N THR A 80 -14.03 17.75 5.73
CA THR A 80 -13.17 16.95 4.86
C THR A 80 -12.01 17.76 4.29
N GLY A 81 -12.08 19.09 4.31
CA GLY A 81 -11.07 19.96 3.71
C GLY A 81 -11.07 19.95 2.18
N GLN A 82 -12.12 19.40 1.54
CA GLN A 82 -12.24 19.40 0.08
C GLN A 82 -12.62 20.78 -0.43
N ILE A 83 -11.87 21.27 -1.41
CA ILE A 83 -12.17 22.49 -2.16
C ILE A 83 -12.81 22.10 -3.49
N ARG A 84 -14.00 22.63 -3.76
CA ARG A 84 -14.77 22.36 -4.98
C ARG A 84 -15.21 23.64 -5.66
N THR A 85 -15.39 23.58 -6.98
CA THR A 85 -16.05 24.66 -7.71
C THR A 85 -17.55 24.70 -7.35
N LEU A 86 -18.11 25.89 -7.20
CA LEU A 86 -19.55 26.10 -6.95
C LEU A 86 -20.32 26.36 -8.25
N ARG A 87 -19.65 26.94 -9.24
CA ARG A 87 -20.15 27.19 -10.59
C ARG A 87 -19.05 26.92 -11.63
N SER A 88 -19.43 26.88 -12.90
CA SER A 88 -18.46 26.86 -14.01
C SER A 88 -17.76 28.21 -14.17
N PHE A 89 -16.55 28.19 -14.74
CA PHE A 89 -15.83 29.42 -15.09
C PHE A 89 -16.41 30.09 -16.33
N THR A 90 -16.30 31.41 -16.35
CA THR A 90 -16.68 32.29 -17.46
C THR A 90 -15.41 32.94 -18.05
N GLU A 91 -15.53 33.58 -19.21
CA GLU A 91 -14.41 34.30 -19.83
C GLU A 91 -13.96 35.52 -19.02
N THR A 92 -14.83 36.09 -18.20
CA THR A 92 -14.53 37.25 -17.35
C THR A 92 -13.87 36.89 -16.03
N ASP A 93 -13.85 35.60 -15.65
CA ASP A 93 -13.21 35.16 -14.42
C ASP A 93 -11.69 35.21 -14.53
N GLU A 94 -11.04 35.67 -13.45
CA GLU A 94 -9.58 35.76 -13.35
C GLU A 94 -8.91 34.40 -13.61
N ALA A 95 -7.74 34.40 -14.25
CA ALA A 95 -6.99 33.17 -14.51
C ALA A 95 -6.34 32.57 -13.25
N GLN A 96 -6.28 33.34 -12.15
CA GLN A 96 -5.64 32.91 -10.92
C GLN A 96 -6.45 33.39 -9.71
N HIS A 97 -6.75 32.48 -8.80
CA HIS A 97 -7.48 32.76 -7.57
C HIS A 97 -6.68 32.33 -6.35
N LYS A 98 -6.61 33.18 -5.32
CA LYS A 98 -5.94 32.88 -4.06
C LYS A 98 -6.99 32.49 -3.03
N LEU A 99 -6.79 31.35 -2.38
CA LEU A 99 -7.62 30.84 -1.28
C LEU A 99 -6.74 30.77 -0.03
N LEU A 100 -7.13 31.47 1.04
CA LEU A 100 -6.53 31.31 2.37
C LEU A 100 -7.45 30.45 3.23
N ILE A 101 -6.95 29.30 3.65
CA ILE A 101 -7.67 28.33 4.45
C ILE A 101 -7.14 28.36 5.87
N LEU A 102 -8.03 28.48 6.85
CA LEU A 102 -7.75 28.30 8.26
C LEU A 102 -8.18 26.90 8.68
N VAL A 103 -7.23 26.15 9.23
CA VAL A 103 -7.44 24.85 9.87
C VAL A 103 -7.36 25.05 11.37
N LYS A 104 -8.43 24.73 12.09
CA LYS A 104 -8.57 24.99 13.52
C LYS A 104 -8.92 23.70 14.24
N ASP A 105 -8.26 23.44 15.35
CA ASP A 105 -8.62 22.36 16.26
C ASP A 105 -9.91 22.70 17.04
N ASN A 106 -10.32 21.82 17.95
CA ASN A 106 -11.49 22.06 18.78
C ASN A 106 -11.17 22.17 20.28
N GLY A 107 -9.91 22.47 20.60
CA GLY A 107 -9.45 22.63 21.97
C GLY A 107 -10.13 23.76 22.73
N ASN A 108 -10.11 23.64 24.07
CA ASN A 108 -10.42 24.76 24.96
C ASN A 108 -9.22 25.71 24.99
N VAL A 109 -9.36 26.87 24.33
CA VAL A 109 -8.28 27.65 23.70
C VAL A 109 -7.75 26.92 22.47
N SER A 110 -8.47 27.11 21.36
CA SER A 110 -8.16 26.41 20.12
C SER A 110 -6.92 26.96 19.44
N LEU A 111 -6.12 26.07 18.87
CA LEU A 111 -4.97 26.39 18.04
C LEU A 111 -5.34 26.24 16.55
N SER A 112 -4.55 26.87 15.69
CA SER A 112 -4.82 26.86 14.25
C SER A 112 -3.57 26.99 13.41
N ALA A 113 -3.66 26.50 12.18
CA ALA A 113 -2.69 26.72 11.12
C ALA A 113 -3.39 27.22 9.86
N THR A 114 -2.62 27.84 8.97
CA THR A 114 -3.12 28.37 7.71
C THR A 114 -2.46 27.68 6.53
N ALA A 115 -3.23 27.50 5.46
CA ALA A 115 -2.74 27.00 4.18
C ALA A 115 -3.21 27.94 3.05
N THR A 116 -2.32 28.21 2.10
CA THR A 116 -2.64 29.01 0.91
C THR A 116 -2.72 28.10 -0.31
N VAL A 117 -3.83 28.13 -1.02
CA VAL A 117 -3.98 27.47 -2.32
C VAL A 117 -4.12 28.53 -3.41
N ILE A 118 -3.24 28.48 -4.40
CA ILE A 118 -3.32 29.27 -5.62
C ILE A 118 -3.93 28.40 -6.70
N VAL A 119 -5.17 28.68 -7.08
CA VAL A 119 -5.85 27.98 -8.16
C VAL A 119 -5.57 28.71 -9.47
N LYS A 120 -4.95 28.04 -10.42
CA LYS A 120 -4.71 28.54 -11.78
C LYS A 120 -5.70 27.90 -12.73
N VAL A 121 -6.51 28.73 -13.37
CA VAL A 121 -7.45 28.32 -14.40
C VAL A 121 -6.73 28.31 -15.73
N VAL A 122 -6.55 27.13 -16.30
CA VAL A 122 -5.88 26.94 -17.59
C VAL A 122 -6.93 26.70 -18.67
N GLU A 123 -6.68 27.23 -19.87
CA GLU A 123 -7.52 26.88 -21.00
C GLU A 123 -7.45 25.37 -21.23
N PRO A 124 -8.58 24.75 -21.62
CA PRO A 124 -8.55 23.36 -22.04
C PRO A 124 -7.51 23.26 -23.15
N LYS A 125 -6.56 22.33 -23.00
CA LYS A 125 -5.81 21.90 -24.17
C LYS A 125 -6.86 21.28 -25.08
N GLU A 126 -7.23 22.01 -26.13
CA GLU A 126 -7.96 21.40 -27.23
C GLU A 126 -7.15 20.15 -27.58
N ALA A 127 -7.74 18.97 -27.36
CA ALA A 127 -7.32 17.81 -28.11
C ALA A 127 -7.71 18.19 -29.54
N PHE A 128 -6.81 18.90 -30.23
CA PHE A 128 -6.94 19.23 -31.63
C PHE A 128 -7.44 17.96 -32.29
N ALA A 129 -8.65 18.04 -32.84
CA ALA A 129 -9.33 16.93 -33.47
C ALA A 129 -8.30 16.15 -34.30
N ALA A 130 -8.13 14.86 -34.00
CA ALA A 130 -7.22 13.91 -34.63
C ALA A 130 -6.57 14.43 -35.94
N SER A 131 -5.46 15.14 -35.81
CA SER A 131 -4.47 15.27 -36.87
C SER A 131 -3.23 14.56 -36.36
N ASP A 132 -3.15 13.31 -36.77
CA ASP A 132 -2.01 12.41 -36.65
C ASP A 132 -0.75 13.12 -37.15
N GLU A 133 0.04 13.70 -36.24
CA GLU A 133 1.46 14.02 -36.45
C GLU A 133 2.11 14.45 -35.12
N LYS A 134 3.15 13.70 -34.73
CA LYS A 134 4.07 13.86 -33.57
C LYS A 134 3.86 12.97 -32.33
N ASN A 135 3.40 11.74 -32.50
CA ASN A 135 3.76 10.63 -31.58
C ASN A 135 4.97 9.80 -32.04
N ALA A 136 5.53 10.08 -33.24
CA ALA A 136 6.55 9.23 -33.85
C ALA A 136 7.83 9.00 -33.02
N VAL A 137 8.19 9.90 -32.09
CA VAL A 137 9.41 9.73 -31.27
C VAL A 137 9.15 9.04 -29.93
N LYS A 138 7.95 9.17 -29.35
CA LYS A 138 7.61 8.50 -28.08
C LYS A 138 7.07 7.09 -28.30
N ASP A 139 6.34 6.87 -29.39
CA ASP A 139 5.89 5.52 -29.78
C ASP A 139 7.08 4.63 -30.15
N GLU A 140 8.14 5.18 -30.76
CA GLU A 140 9.36 4.42 -31.05
C GLU A 140 10.10 4.02 -29.76
N GLU A 141 10.29 4.92 -28.80
CA GLU A 141 10.97 4.56 -27.54
C GLU A 141 10.13 3.60 -26.67
N GLU A 142 8.82 3.83 -26.51
CA GLU A 142 7.96 2.91 -25.76
C GLU A 142 7.81 1.54 -26.44
N SER A 143 7.71 1.50 -27.77
CA SER A 143 7.69 0.23 -28.51
C SER A 143 9.01 -0.52 -28.41
N ASN A 144 10.15 0.17 -28.45
CA ASN A 144 11.47 -0.42 -28.22
C ASN A 144 11.56 -1.02 -26.80
N VAL A 145 11.18 -0.27 -25.77
CA VAL A 145 11.18 -0.76 -24.38
C VAL A 145 10.26 -1.97 -24.22
N THR A 146 9.06 -1.91 -24.81
CA THR A 146 8.09 -3.03 -24.79
C THR A 146 8.65 -4.27 -25.50
N TYR A 147 9.33 -4.09 -26.64
CA TYR A 147 9.99 -5.16 -27.38
C TYR A 147 11.12 -5.81 -26.55
N TYR A 148 11.98 -5.01 -25.90
CA TYR A 148 13.02 -5.52 -25.01
C TYR A 148 12.44 -6.25 -23.80
N LEU A 149 11.32 -5.77 -23.24
CA LEU A 149 10.62 -6.44 -22.14
C LEU A 149 10.09 -7.82 -22.56
N ILE A 150 9.49 -7.94 -23.75
CA ILE A 150 9.00 -9.22 -24.28
C ILE A 150 10.16 -10.20 -24.50
N ILE A 151 11.26 -9.75 -25.11
CA ILE A 151 12.44 -10.60 -25.34
C ILE A 151 13.06 -11.07 -24.02
N THR A 152 13.24 -10.16 -23.06
CA THR A 152 13.85 -10.49 -21.76
C THR A 152 12.96 -11.46 -20.98
N LEU A 153 11.65 -11.23 -20.92
CA LEU A 153 10.71 -12.14 -20.28
C LEU A 153 10.70 -13.53 -20.96
N GLY A 154 10.67 -13.56 -22.29
CA GLY A 154 10.70 -14.79 -23.08
C GLY A 154 11.99 -15.58 -22.86
N SER A 155 13.15 -14.92 -22.90
CA SER A 155 14.45 -15.56 -22.69
C SER A 155 14.61 -16.11 -21.27
N VAL A 156 14.21 -15.36 -20.25
CA VAL A 156 14.27 -15.82 -18.85
C VAL A 156 13.35 -17.03 -18.63
N SER A 157 12.15 -17.01 -19.21
CA SER A 157 11.21 -18.14 -19.17
C SER A 157 11.79 -19.39 -19.84
N VAL A 158 12.37 -19.24 -21.03
CA VAL A 158 12.99 -20.36 -21.77
C VAL A 158 14.18 -20.93 -21.01
N LEU A 159 15.07 -20.09 -20.47
CA LEU A 159 16.20 -20.54 -19.66
C LEU A 159 15.74 -21.26 -18.37
N PHE A 160 14.67 -20.79 -17.74
CA PHE A 160 14.08 -21.46 -16.58
C PHE A 160 13.53 -22.85 -16.94
N VAL A 161 12.81 -22.96 -18.06
CA VAL A 161 12.31 -24.26 -18.56
C VAL A 161 13.44 -25.21 -18.94
N ILE A 162 14.48 -24.71 -19.63
CA ILE A 162 15.68 -25.51 -19.97
C ILE A 162 16.36 -26.00 -18.69
N SER A 163 16.53 -25.12 -17.69
CA SER A 163 17.09 -25.49 -16.38
C SER A 163 16.29 -26.62 -15.72
N ILE A 164 14.96 -26.51 -15.70
CA ILE A 164 14.09 -27.58 -15.18
C ILE A 164 14.29 -28.88 -15.96
N ILE A 165 14.32 -28.83 -17.30
CA ILE A 165 14.53 -30.03 -18.13
C ILE A 165 15.89 -30.66 -17.85
N VAL A 166 16.97 -29.86 -17.75
CA VAL A 166 18.30 -30.37 -17.40
C VAL A 166 18.28 -31.01 -16.01
N LEU A 167 17.64 -30.39 -15.02
CA LEU A 167 17.51 -30.98 -13.68
C LEU A 167 16.74 -32.31 -13.72
N ILE A 168 15.67 -32.42 -14.50
CA ILE A 168 14.93 -33.67 -14.70
C ILE A 168 15.84 -34.71 -15.38
N VAL A 169 16.57 -34.37 -16.43
CA VAL A 169 17.48 -35.29 -17.13
C VAL A 169 18.64 -35.72 -16.23
N MET A 170 19.20 -34.84 -15.42
CA MET A 170 20.23 -35.18 -14.43
C MET A 170 19.67 -36.13 -13.36
N GLN A 171 18.41 -35.94 -12.95
CA GLN A 171 17.74 -36.81 -12.01
C GLN A 171 17.39 -38.18 -12.62
N CYS A 172 17.02 -38.22 -13.91
CA CYS A 172 16.74 -39.46 -14.65
C CYS A 172 18.01 -40.22 -15.05
N SER A 173 19.11 -39.53 -15.33
CA SER A 173 20.40 -40.17 -15.63
C SER A 173 21.10 -40.71 -14.37
N LYS A 174 20.75 -40.20 -13.18
CA LYS A 174 21.08 -40.85 -11.91
C LYS A 174 20.07 -41.95 -11.56
N SER A 175 20.06 -43.03 -12.33
CA SER A 175 19.99 -44.41 -11.82
C SER A 175 19.97 -45.44 -12.94
N THR A 176 21.15 -45.96 -13.29
CA THR A 176 21.45 -47.41 -13.37
C THR A 176 22.92 -47.56 -13.72
N ASP A 177 23.78 -47.60 -12.71
CA ASP A 177 25.04 -48.33 -12.77
C ASP A 177 25.47 -48.64 -11.33
N TYR A 178 24.83 -49.67 -10.75
CA TYR A 178 25.40 -50.60 -9.77
C TYR A 178 24.34 -51.69 -9.49
N SER A 179 23.96 -52.41 -10.54
CA SER A 179 23.28 -53.70 -10.38
C SER A 179 23.72 -54.65 -11.49
N SER A 180 25.02 -54.90 -11.59
CA SER A 180 25.51 -56.20 -12.04
C SER A 180 26.95 -56.44 -11.56
N LYS A 181 27.11 -57.55 -10.84
CA LYS A 181 28.29 -58.42 -10.71
C LYS A 181 29.17 -58.36 -9.44
N TYR A 182 29.08 -59.50 -8.73
CA TYR A 182 29.94 -60.12 -7.69
C TYR A 182 29.70 -59.65 -6.25
N LEU A 183 28.96 -60.41 -5.42
CA LEU A 183 29.49 -61.48 -4.54
C LEU A 183 30.78 -61.01 -3.83
N GLN A 184 30.88 -60.92 -2.50
CA GLN A 184 30.33 -61.79 -1.46
C GLN A 184 30.51 -61.11 -0.09
N ASP A 185 29.63 -61.50 0.83
CA ASP A 185 29.46 -61.08 2.23
C ASP A 185 30.74 -60.90 3.07
N THR A 186 30.68 -60.05 4.08
CA THR A 186 30.50 -60.51 5.47
C THR A 186 30.37 -59.35 6.46
N ASN A 187 29.23 -59.36 7.15
CA ASN A 187 29.10 -59.26 8.60
C ASN A 187 29.75 -58.03 9.28
N TYR A 188 28.93 -57.07 9.71
CA TYR A 188 28.86 -56.67 11.13
C TYR A 188 27.54 -55.94 11.38
N ASP A 189 26.75 -56.61 12.20
CA ASP A 189 25.85 -56.16 13.27
C ASP A 189 25.31 -54.72 13.28
N GLY A 190 24.03 -54.67 13.64
CA GLY A 190 23.14 -53.54 13.43
C GLY A 190 23.49 -52.22 14.11
N THR A 191 22.53 -51.30 13.94
CA THR A 191 22.51 -49.90 14.40
C THR A 191 23.10 -48.91 13.40
N LEU A 192 22.45 -48.77 12.24
CA LEU A 192 22.60 -47.59 11.37
C LEU A 192 21.84 -46.41 12.00
N CYS A 193 22.37 -45.91 13.11
CA CYS A 193 22.01 -44.63 13.69
C CYS A 193 22.74 -43.53 12.90
N HIS A 194 22.11 -43.04 11.83
CA HIS A 194 22.44 -41.73 11.28
C HIS A 194 21.37 -40.74 11.71
N SER A 195 21.50 -40.27 12.95
CA SER A 195 20.74 -39.14 13.47
C SER A 195 21.17 -37.88 12.73
N ILE A 196 20.31 -37.36 11.87
CA ILE A 196 20.46 -36.00 11.36
C ILE A 196 20.04 -35.04 12.49
N GLN A 197 21.03 -34.38 13.09
CA GLN A 197 20.82 -33.32 14.06
C GLN A 197 20.61 -31.99 13.32
N TYR A 198 19.38 -31.47 13.35
CA TYR A 198 19.12 -30.07 13.03
C TYR A 198 19.03 -29.26 14.33
N ARG A 199 19.88 -28.24 14.45
CA ARG A 199 19.90 -27.30 15.56
C ARG A 199 19.17 -26.02 15.17
N SER A 200 17.90 -25.91 15.58
CA SER A 200 17.26 -24.66 15.98
C SER A 200 16.10 -25.00 16.91
N GLY A 201 15.90 -24.19 17.96
CA GLY A 201 15.28 -24.55 19.22
C GLY A 201 13.83 -25.08 19.17
N ASP A 202 13.60 -26.04 20.07
CA ASP A 202 12.36 -26.32 20.81
C ASP A 202 11.04 -26.45 20.04
N LYS A 203 10.81 -27.65 19.49
CA LYS A 203 9.80 -28.64 19.98
C LYS A 203 9.61 -29.72 18.90
N ARG A 204 10.08 -30.95 19.20
CA ARG A 204 9.92 -32.13 18.34
C ARG A 204 8.57 -32.77 18.59
N TYR A 205 7.77 -32.92 17.55
CA TYR A 205 6.74 -33.96 17.48
C TYR A 205 7.01 -34.80 16.23
N ILE A 206 7.30 -36.09 16.44
CA ILE A 206 7.42 -37.09 15.39
C ILE A 206 6.11 -37.89 15.44
N ILE A 207 5.24 -37.70 14.45
CA ILE A 207 4.13 -38.62 14.21
C ILE A 207 4.54 -39.45 13.00
N GLY A 208 5.02 -40.66 13.27
CA GLY A 208 5.21 -41.69 12.26
C GLY A 208 3.86 -42.33 11.97
N SER A 209 3.36 -42.16 10.75
CA SER A 209 2.21 -42.92 10.24
C SER A 209 2.72 -44.18 9.54
N THR A 210 2.65 -45.31 10.24
CA THR A 210 2.74 -46.64 9.62
C THR A 210 1.45 -46.90 8.86
N ILE A 211 1.48 -46.92 7.53
CA ILE A 211 0.37 -47.44 6.73
C ILE A 211 0.71 -48.88 6.37
N VAL A 212 -0.03 -49.80 6.99
CA VAL A 212 -0.15 -51.21 6.63
C VAL A 212 -0.81 -51.28 5.24
N PRO A 213 -0.33 -52.10 4.30
CA PRO A 213 -0.85 -52.12 2.94
C PRO A 213 -2.24 -52.79 2.91
N GLY A 214 -3.27 -52.06 2.46
CA GLY A 214 -4.59 -52.64 2.17
C GLY A 214 -5.82 -51.86 2.66
N SER A 215 -5.85 -50.52 2.61
CA SER A 215 -7.05 -49.76 2.97
C SER A 215 -7.35 -48.66 1.95
N ASN A 216 -8.45 -48.84 1.21
CA ASN A 216 -9.02 -47.85 0.30
C ASN A 216 -10.00 -46.98 1.10
N GLY A 217 -9.69 -45.69 1.30
CA GLY A 217 -10.61 -44.80 2.00
C GLY A 217 -10.14 -43.35 2.02
N ASN A 218 -10.59 -42.56 1.03
CA ASN A 218 -10.65 -41.11 1.17
C ASN A 218 -11.80 -40.78 2.12
N THR A 219 -11.53 -40.34 3.35
CA THR A 219 -12.53 -39.63 4.15
C THR A 219 -11.85 -38.66 5.11
N LEU A 220 -12.04 -37.36 4.81
CA LEU A 220 -11.87 -36.27 5.74
C LEU A 220 -12.86 -36.44 6.90
N VAL A 221 -12.36 -36.57 8.13
CA VAL A 221 -13.18 -36.53 9.35
C VAL A 221 -12.67 -35.40 10.22
N ILE A 222 -13.44 -34.32 10.31
CA ILE A 222 -13.32 -33.28 11.32
C ILE A 222 -14.29 -33.65 12.45
N PRO A 223 -13.85 -33.80 13.71
CA PRO A 223 -14.75 -33.79 14.84
C PRO A 223 -14.87 -32.38 15.42
N ASP A 224 -16.11 -32.05 15.74
CA ASP A 224 -16.61 -30.75 16.17
C ASP A 224 -16.59 -30.62 17.71
N ARG A 225 -16.16 -29.43 18.16
CA ARG A 225 -16.53 -28.64 19.35
C ARG A 225 -17.30 -29.28 20.53
N ARG A 226 -16.73 -29.16 21.75
CA ARG A 226 -17.33 -28.77 23.07
C ARG A 226 -16.39 -29.21 24.22
N ARG A 227 -16.30 -28.65 25.44
CA ARG A 227 -16.75 -27.46 26.20
C ARG A 227 -15.98 -27.55 27.56
N ARG A 228 -15.83 -26.40 28.25
CA ARG A 228 -15.36 -26.11 29.63
C ARG A 228 -15.44 -27.20 30.73
N GLU A 229 -14.50 -27.12 31.70
CA GLU A 229 -14.63 -26.95 33.19
C GLU A 229 -13.20 -27.04 33.81
N SER A 230 -12.65 -26.05 34.56
CA SER A 230 -12.77 -25.66 35.99
C SER A 230 -12.33 -26.68 37.05
N GLY A 231 -11.42 -26.26 37.94
CA GLY A 231 -10.99 -26.93 39.20
C GLY A 231 -9.75 -27.82 39.02
N GLU A 232 -8.67 -27.75 39.79
CA GLU A 232 -8.34 -27.16 41.10
C GLU A 232 -7.03 -26.34 41.04
#